data_AF-A0A7J9A135-F1
#
_entry.id   AF-A0A7J9A135-F1
#
_cell.length_a   1.000
_cell.length_b   1.000
_cell.length_c   1.000
_cell.angle_alpha   90.00
_cell.angle_beta   90.00
_cell.angle_gamma   90.00
#
_symmetry.space_group_name_H-M   'P 1'
#
loop_
_entity.id
_entity.type
_entity.pdbx_description
1 polymer ?
#
loop_
_entity_poly.entity_id
_entity_poly.type
_entity_poly.pdbx_seq_one_letter_code
_entity_poly.pdbx_strand_id
1 'polypeptide(L)'
;MGIIVFWTWFPLLVSWLPNWSHRVMFVLTSFVVTSIQHVQFCLNHFSANVYVGPPNGNDWFEKQTNGTLDILCSPWMDWFFGGLQFQLEHHLFPRLPRCHLRQVAPLVKDLCNKHNLPYKSLSFWEANELTIRTLKMAAMEARDVNNSGVSKNFLWEAVTIHG
;
A
#
# COMPACT_ATOMS: atom_id res chain seq x y z
N MET A 1 5.41 -17.16 13.01
CA MET A 1 6.05 -18.24 12.22
C MET A 1 6.81 -17.67 11.01
N GLY A 2 6.16 -16.99 10.06
CA GLY A 2 6.82 -16.50 8.82
C GLY A 2 8.04 -15.59 9.03
N ILE A 3 7.99 -14.67 10.00
CA ILE A 3 9.11 -13.76 10.31
C ILE A 3 10.36 -14.54 10.74
N ILE A 4 10.22 -15.51 11.66
CA ILE A 4 11.32 -16.35 12.13
C ILE A 4 11.90 -17.19 11.00
N VAL A 5 11.02 -17.79 10.18
CA VAL A 5 11.41 -18.57 9.00
C VAL A 5 12.23 -17.71 8.05
N PHE A 6 11.77 -16.51 7.70
CA PHE A 6 12.50 -15.60 6.81
C PHE A 6 13.88 -15.21 7.38
N TRP A 7 13.93 -14.77 8.64
CA TRP A 7 15.18 -14.33 9.26
C TRP A 7 16.18 -15.45 9.57
N THR A 8 15.74 -16.70 9.48
CA THR A 8 16.64 -17.86 9.57
C THR A 8 17.05 -18.33 8.17
N TRP A 9 16.08 -18.56 7.29
CA TRP A 9 16.31 -19.12 5.95
C TRP A 9 17.06 -18.15 5.03
N PHE A 10 16.71 -16.87 5.01
CA PHE A 10 17.30 -15.92 4.06
C PHE A 10 18.80 -15.70 4.29
N PRO A 11 19.29 -15.46 5.54
CA PRO A 11 20.73 -15.40 5.79
C PRO A 11 21.46 -16.71 5.51
N LEU A 12 20.83 -17.86 5.80
CA LEU A 12 21.39 -19.17 5.48
C LEU A 12 21.56 -19.36 3.96
N LEU A 13 20.54 -19.01 3.18
CA LEU A 13 20.60 -19.02 1.72
C LEU A 13 21.75 -18.12 1.21
N VAL A 14 21.86 -16.90 1.73
CA VAL A 14 22.94 -15.96 1.38
C VAL A 14 24.32 -16.51 1.78
N SER A 15 24.42 -17.22 2.91
CA SER A 15 25.68 -17.78 3.40
C SER A 15 26.28 -18.83 2.46
N TRP A 16 25.44 -19.50 1.67
CA TRP A 16 25.85 -20.51 0.69
C TRP A 16 26.39 -19.91 -0.62
N LEU A 17 26.31 -18.59 -0.81
CA LEU A 17 26.89 -17.92 -1.97
C LEU A 17 28.42 -17.81 -1.82
N PRO A 18 29.19 -18.04 -2.91
CA PRO A 18 30.63 -18.35 -2.84
C PRO A 18 31.51 -17.16 -2.45
N ASN A 19 31.07 -15.91 -2.65
CA ASN A 19 31.84 -14.72 -2.28
C ASN A 19 30.94 -13.53 -1.93
N TRP A 20 31.55 -12.51 -1.32
CA TRP A 20 30.85 -11.30 -0.87
C TRP A 20 30.17 -10.52 -1.99
N SER A 21 30.74 -10.49 -3.20
CA SER A 21 30.13 -9.81 -4.34
C SER A 21 28.78 -10.45 -4.70
N HIS A 22 28.71 -11.78 -4.84
CA HIS A 22 27.45 -12.47 -5.09
C HIS A 22 26.43 -12.28 -3.95
N ARG A 23 26.88 -12.27 -2.69
CA ARG A 23 26.01 -12.04 -1.53
C ARG A 23 25.36 -10.65 -1.58
N VAL A 24 26.17 -9.62 -1.80
CA VAL A 24 25.70 -8.24 -1.90
C VAL A 24 24.76 -8.08 -3.10
N MET A 25 25.14 -8.60 -4.27
CA MET A 25 24.30 -8.54 -5.47
C MET A 25 22.97 -9.25 -5.27
N PHE A 26 22.98 -10.45 -4.68
CA PHE A 26 21.76 -11.21 -4.40
C PHE A 26 20.81 -10.44 -3.47
N VAL A 27 21.33 -9.87 -2.38
CA VAL A 27 20.53 -9.06 -1.44
C VAL A 27 19.99 -7.82 -2.16
N LEU A 28 20.83 -7.06 -2.85
CA LEU A 28 20.39 -5.85 -3.55
C LEU A 28 19.32 -6.16 -4.59
N THR A 29 19.52 -7.15 -5.46
CA THR A 29 18.53 -7.53 -6.46
C THR A 29 17.23 -8.01 -5.82
N SER A 30 17.30 -8.84 -4.78
CA SER A 30 16.10 -9.33 -4.07
C SER A 30 15.27 -8.18 -3.50
N PHE A 31 15.92 -7.19 -2.90
CA PHE A 31 15.24 -6.03 -2.30
C PHE A 31 14.77 -5.04 -3.36
N VAL A 32 15.57 -4.75 -4.40
CA VAL A 32 15.17 -3.79 -5.45
C VAL A 32 13.95 -4.29 -6.21
N VAL A 33 13.96 -5.54 -6.66
CA VAL A 33 12.85 -6.11 -7.44
C VAL A 33 11.56 -6.13 -6.61
N THR A 34 11.63 -6.55 -5.35
CA THR A 34 10.45 -6.60 -4.46
C THR A 34 10.00 -5.21 -4.01
N SER A 35 10.91 -4.24 -3.90
CA SER A 35 10.58 -2.86 -3.51
C SER A 35 9.70 -2.16 -4.53
N ILE A 36 9.84 -2.45 -5.83
CA ILE A 36 8.97 -1.86 -6.87
C ILE A 36 7.51 -2.23 -6.59
N GLN A 37 7.24 -3.50 -6.31
CA GLN A 37 5.91 -3.99 -5.95
C GLN A 37 5.43 -3.37 -4.63
N HIS A 38 6.33 -3.26 -3.65
CA HIS A 38 6.01 -2.67 -2.34
C HIS A 38 5.59 -1.21 -2.47
N VAL A 39 6.30 -0.41 -3.26
CA VAL A 39 5.94 0.98 -3.55
C VAL A 39 4.53 1.04 -4.10
N GLN A 40 4.19 0.23 -5.11
CA GLN A 40 2.84 0.23 -5.69
C GLN A 40 1.76 -0.08 -4.65
N PHE A 41 1.95 -1.09 -3.79
CA PHE A 41 1.01 -1.36 -2.69
C PHE A 41 0.85 -0.18 -1.73
N CYS A 42 1.95 0.50 -1.37
CA CYS A 42 1.88 1.68 -0.52
C CYS A 42 1.07 2.79 -1.19
N LEU A 43 1.31 3.08 -2.47
CA LEU A 43 0.62 4.13 -3.21
C LEU A 43 -0.90 3.92 -3.26
N ASN A 44 -1.34 2.68 -3.41
CA ASN A 44 -2.76 2.36 -3.55
C ASN A 44 -3.55 2.47 -2.22
N HIS A 45 -2.88 2.47 -1.07
CA HIS A 45 -3.57 2.34 0.23
C HIS A 45 -3.16 3.36 1.29
N PHE A 46 -1.89 3.80 1.35
CA PHE A 46 -1.42 4.63 2.47
C PHE A 46 -2.11 6.00 2.53
N SER A 47 -2.49 6.53 1.37
CA SER A 47 -3.24 7.79 1.27
C SER A 47 -4.75 7.59 1.11
N ALA A 48 -5.23 6.34 1.13
CA ALA A 48 -6.65 6.07 1.03
C ALA A 48 -7.35 6.25 2.39
N ASN A 49 -8.67 6.40 2.36
CA ASN A 49 -9.43 6.57 3.59
C ASN A 49 -9.44 5.24 4.37
N VAL A 50 -9.21 5.30 5.67
CA VAL A 50 -9.30 4.12 6.54
C VAL A 50 -10.69 4.07 7.16
N TYR A 51 -11.28 2.88 7.20
CA TYR A 51 -12.52 2.65 7.93
C TYR A 51 -12.25 2.62 9.45
N VAL A 52 -13.04 3.36 10.22
CA VAL A 52 -12.94 3.42 11.67
C VAL A 52 -14.21 2.84 12.29
N GLY A 53 -14.05 1.92 13.24
CA GLY A 53 -15.16 1.29 13.95
C GLY A 53 -15.37 -0.19 13.57
N PRO A 54 -16.35 -0.86 14.20
CA PRO A 54 -16.68 -2.24 13.88
C PRO A 54 -17.41 -2.33 12.53
N PRO A 55 -17.08 -3.29 11.65
CA PRO A 55 -17.75 -3.42 10.36
C PRO A 55 -19.25 -3.65 10.55
N ASN A 56 -20.05 -2.77 9.94
CA ASN A 56 -21.50 -2.85 9.91
C ASN A 56 -22.04 -2.70 8.48
N GLY A 57 -23.23 -3.24 8.21
CA GLY A 57 -24.01 -2.97 6.99
C GLY A 57 -23.62 -3.76 5.72
N ASN A 58 -24.26 -3.38 4.61
CA ASN A 58 -24.06 -3.91 3.24
C ASN A 58 -23.23 -2.93 2.38
N ASP A 59 -22.29 -2.23 2.98
CA ASP A 59 -21.54 -1.11 2.41
C ASP A 59 -20.15 -1.51 1.86
N TRP A 60 -19.95 -2.82 1.64
CA TRP A 60 -18.64 -3.36 1.26
C TRP A 60 -18.09 -2.69 -0.01
N PHE A 61 -18.94 -2.46 -1.01
CA PHE A 61 -18.55 -1.79 -2.25
C PHE A 61 -18.07 -0.35 -1.97
N GLU A 62 -18.84 0.41 -1.18
CA GLU A 62 -18.47 1.77 -0.79
C GLU A 62 -17.14 1.79 -0.02
N LYS A 63 -16.91 0.82 0.88
CA LYS A 63 -15.64 0.66 1.59
C LYS A 63 -14.47 0.44 0.64
N GLN A 64 -14.62 -0.40 -0.39
CA GLN A 64 -13.56 -0.60 -1.39
C GLN A 64 -13.27 0.68 -2.17
N THR A 65 -14.31 1.41 -2.61
CA THR A 65 -14.14 2.67 -3.35
C THR A 65 -13.47 3.78 -2.53
N ASN A 66 -13.68 3.80 -1.21
CA ASN A 66 -13.10 4.81 -0.32
C ASN A 66 -11.67 4.49 0.10
N GLY A 67 -11.41 3.21 0.38
CA GLY A 67 -10.14 2.70 0.94
C GLY A 67 -9.12 2.24 -0.11
N THR A 68 -9.37 2.53 -1.38
CA THR A 68 -8.49 2.14 -2.48
C THR A 68 -8.20 3.33 -3.39
N LEU A 69 -7.03 3.32 -3.99
CA LEU A 69 -6.58 4.23 -5.02
C LEU A 69 -5.97 3.40 -6.15
N ASP A 70 -6.29 3.73 -7.39
CA ASP A 70 -5.75 3.11 -8.60
C ASP A 70 -4.66 3.99 -9.23
N ILE A 71 -3.79 3.38 -10.03
CA ILE A 71 -2.71 4.08 -10.73
C ILE A 71 -3.03 4.22 -12.22
N LEU A 72 -3.25 5.46 -12.66
CA LEU A 72 -3.42 5.79 -14.06
C LEU A 72 -2.09 5.60 -14.80
N CYS A 73 -2.09 4.68 -15.77
CA CYS A 73 -0.96 4.45 -16.65
C CYS A 73 -1.40 3.99 -18.04
N SER A 74 -0.53 4.23 -19.02
CA SER A 74 -0.71 3.76 -20.39
C SER A 74 -0.73 2.22 -20.46
N PRO A 75 -1.49 1.60 -21.39
CA PRO A 75 -1.64 0.15 -21.44
C PRO A 75 -0.33 -0.64 -21.56
N TRP A 76 0.69 -0.10 -22.21
CA TRP A 76 2.00 -0.75 -22.31
C TRP A 76 2.72 -0.91 -20.95
N MET A 77 2.30 -0.17 -19.92
CA MET A 77 2.79 -0.31 -18.55
C MET A 77 2.12 -1.46 -17.79
N ASP A 78 1.15 -2.16 -18.38
CA ASP A 78 0.47 -3.30 -17.73
C ASP A 78 1.43 -4.40 -17.29
N TRP A 79 2.51 -4.62 -18.05
CA TRP A 79 3.54 -5.59 -17.67
C TRP A 79 4.30 -5.14 -16.41
N PHE A 80 4.57 -3.84 -16.30
CA PHE A 80 5.39 -3.26 -15.23
C PHE A 80 4.64 -3.19 -13.90
N PHE A 81 3.38 -2.74 -13.94
CA PHE A 81 2.54 -2.73 -12.74
C PHE A 81 1.92 -4.10 -12.44
N GLY A 82 1.92 -5.02 -13.40
CA GLY A 82 1.49 -6.40 -13.19
C GLY A 82 0.05 -6.54 -12.68
N GLY A 83 -0.81 -5.55 -12.92
CA GLY A 83 -2.20 -5.48 -12.42
C GLY A 83 -2.36 -4.71 -11.11
N LEU A 84 -1.29 -4.28 -10.43
CA LEU A 84 -1.39 -3.50 -9.20
C LEU A 84 -1.95 -2.10 -9.37
N GLN A 85 -2.02 -1.61 -10.61
CA GLN A 85 -2.59 -0.32 -10.97
C GLN A 85 -4.13 -0.30 -10.92
N PHE A 86 -4.78 -1.46 -10.71
CA PHE A 86 -6.23 -1.69 -10.70
C PHE A 86 -6.67 -2.34 -9.37
N GLN A 87 -6.36 -1.68 -8.25
CA GLN A 87 -6.67 -2.25 -6.93
C GLN A 87 -8.17 -2.24 -6.65
N LEU A 88 -8.90 -1.22 -7.09
CA LEU A 88 -10.34 -1.17 -6.87
C LEU A 88 -11.01 -2.35 -7.57
N GLU A 89 -10.68 -2.59 -8.84
CA GLU A 89 -11.20 -3.75 -9.58
C GLU A 89 -10.75 -5.07 -8.96
N HIS A 90 -9.50 -5.16 -8.49
CA HIS A 90 -8.99 -6.35 -7.80
C HIS A 90 -9.78 -6.65 -6.52
N HIS A 91 -10.07 -5.63 -5.70
CA HIS A 91 -10.84 -5.78 -4.47
C HIS A 91 -12.31 -6.11 -4.75
N LEU A 92 -12.89 -5.51 -5.78
CA LEU A 92 -14.27 -5.78 -6.18
C LEU A 92 -14.44 -7.19 -6.79
N PHE A 93 -13.43 -7.66 -7.52
CA PHE A 93 -13.47 -8.94 -8.24
C PHE A 93 -12.17 -9.72 -8.02
N PRO A 94 -11.88 -10.22 -6.80
CA PRO A 94 -10.59 -10.85 -6.47
C PRO A 94 -10.33 -12.14 -7.24
N ARG A 95 -11.37 -12.73 -7.83
CA ARG A 95 -11.30 -13.93 -8.68
C ARG A 95 -11.12 -13.61 -10.17
N LEU A 96 -11.19 -12.35 -10.58
CA LEU A 96 -10.99 -11.94 -11.95
C LEU A 96 -9.48 -11.96 -12.28
N PRO A 97 -9.05 -12.61 -13.39
CA PRO A 97 -7.67 -12.57 -13.80
C PRO A 97 -7.18 -11.14 -14.04
N ARG A 98 -5.95 -10.84 -13.61
CA ARG A 98 -5.36 -9.49 -13.70
C ARG A 98 -5.34 -8.91 -15.12
N CYS A 99 -5.22 -9.77 -16.14
CA CYS A 99 -5.24 -9.37 -17.55
C CYS A 99 -6.60 -8.79 -18.01
N HIS A 100 -7.68 -9.02 -17.26
CA HIS A 100 -9.01 -8.48 -17.57
C HIS A 100 -9.34 -7.21 -16.79
N LEU A 101 -8.53 -6.81 -15.80
CA LEU A 101 -8.84 -5.66 -14.94
C LEU A 101 -8.96 -4.36 -15.75
N ARG A 102 -8.09 -4.14 -16.74
CA ARG A 102 -8.16 -2.97 -17.62
C ARG A 102 -9.46 -2.88 -18.41
N GLN A 103 -10.03 -4.02 -18.81
CA GLN A 103 -11.29 -4.07 -19.54
C GLN A 103 -12.49 -3.79 -18.62
N VAL A 104 -12.38 -4.18 -17.34
CA VAL A 104 -13.43 -3.99 -16.34
C VAL A 104 -13.38 -2.60 -15.70
N ALA A 105 -12.22 -1.95 -15.64
CA ALA A 105 -12.06 -0.64 -15.00
C ALA A 105 -13.04 0.44 -15.49
N PRO A 106 -13.32 0.61 -16.80
CA PRO A 106 -14.34 1.54 -17.26
C PRO A 106 -15.75 1.23 -16.73
N LEU A 107 -16.11 -0.06 -16.63
CA LEU A 107 -17.41 -0.49 -16.12
C LEU A 107 -17.56 -0.18 -14.62
N VAL A 108 -16.49 -0.39 -13.86
CA VAL A 108 -16.45 -0.04 -12.43
C VAL A 108 -16.54 1.47 -12.25
N LYS A 109 -15.82 2.25 -13.05
CA LYS A 109 -15.89 3.71 -13.03
C LYS A 109 -17.29 4.23 -13.33
N ASP A 110 -17.97 3.67 -14.33
CA ASP A 110 -19.35 4.03 -14.67
C ASP A 110 -20.33 3.67 -13.55
N LEU A 111 -20.14 2.52 -12.92
CA LEU A 111 -20.93 2.10 -11.76
C LEU A 111 -20.73 3.06 -10.57
N CYS A 112 -19.48 3.43 -10.28
CA CYS A 112 -19.18 4.42 -9.23
C CYS A 112 -19.87 5.76 -9.54
N ASN A 113 -19.76 6.26 -10.78
CA ASN A 113 -20.42 7.50 -11.20
C ASN A 113 -21.95 7.44 -11.04
N LYS A 114 -22.57 6.33 -11.44
CA LYS A 114 -24.02 6.12 -11.33
C LYS A 114 -24.53 6.20 -9.89
N HIS A 115 -23.72 5.71 -8.94
CA HIS A 115 -24.09 5.62 -7.53
C HIS A 115 -23.46 6.72 -6.66
N ASN A 116 -22.85 7.75 -7.26
CA ASN A 116 -22.14 8.82 -6.57
C ASN A 116 -21.04 8.32 -5.61
N LEU A 117 -20.33 7.26 -6.02
CA LEU A 117 -19.21 6.69 -5.28
C LEU A 117 -17.88 7.19 -5.84
N PRO A 118 -16.83 7.33 -4.99
CA PRO A 118 -15.53 7.75 -5.46
C PRO A 118 -14.89 6.69 -6.38
N TYR A 119 -14.22 7.14 -7.45
CA TYR A 119 -13.30 6.32 -8.22
C TYR A 119 -11.96 7.07 -8.26
N LYS A 120 -11.06 6.75 -7.34
CA LYS A 120 -9.78 7.46 -7.17
C LYS A 120 -8.74 6.80 -8.07
N SER A 121 -8.35 7.48 -9.14
CA SER A 121 -7.27 7.04 -10.04
C SER A 121 -6.34 8.21 -10.30
N LEU A 122 -5.08 8.07 -9.88
CA LEU A 122 -4.05 9.12 -9.96
C LEU A 122 -2.89 8.66 -10.84
N SER A 123 -2.19 9.59 -11.48
CA SER A 123 -0.91 9.25 -12.10
C SER A 123 0.08 8.77 -11.03
N PHE A 124 1.09 8.02 -11.47
CA PHE A 124 2.15 7.52 -10.57
C PHE A 124 2.81 8.65 -9.75
N TRP A 125 3.03 9.81 -10.36
CA TRP A 125 3.63 10.97 -9.69
C TRP A 125 2.70 11.55 -8.61
N GLU A 126 1.44 11.80 -8.96
CA GLU A 126 0.45 12.34 -8.03
C GLU A 126 0.23 11.42 -6.83
N ALA A 127 0.20 10.09 -7.06
CA ALA A 127 0.08 9.12 -5.97
C ALA A 127 1.28 9.16 -5.00
N ASN A 128 2.51 9.31 -5.52
CA ASN A 128 3.71 9.46 -4.68
C ASN A 128 3.66 10.76 -3.88
N GLU A 129 3.32 11.86 -4.53
CA GLU A 129 3.19 13.16 -3.86
C GLU A 129 2.13 13.09 -2.75
N LEU A 130 0.97 12.51 -3.04
CA LEU A 130 -0.09 12.32 -2.06
C LEU A 130 0.37 11.45 -0.89
N THR A 131 1.08 10.36 -1.16
CA THR A 131 1.63 9.46 -0.12
C THR A 131 2.59 10.20 0.80
N ILE A 132 3.54 10.96 0.25
CA ILE A 132 4.49 11.74 1.04
C ILE A 132 3.77 12.82 1.86
N ARG A 133 2.77 13.50 1.27
CA ARG A 133 1.94 14.49 1.98
C ARG A 133 1.16 13.85 3.13
N THR A 134 0.53 12.69 2.92
CA THR A 134 -0.18 11.94 3.97
C THR A 134 0.76 11.56 5.10
N LEU A 135 1.94 11.01 4.80
CA LEU A 135 2.93 10.65 5.81
C LEU A 135 3.42 11.87 6.59
N LYS A 136 3.64 13.00 5.91
CA LYS A 136 4.00 14.26 6.58
C LYS A 136 2.89 14.74 7.51
N MET A 137 1.62 14.70 7.08
CA MET A 137 0.49 15.09 7.92
C MET A 137 0.37 14.19 9.14
N ALA A 138 0.44 12.86 8.96
CA ALA A 138 0.43 11.92 10.07
C ALA A 138 1.60 12.16 11.05
N ALA A 139 2.80 12.47 10.55
CA ALA A 139 3.95 12.80 11.40
C ALA A 139 3.76 14.12 12.17
N MET A 140 3.16 15.14 11.55
CA MET A 140 2.82 16.40 12.23
C MET A 140 1.74 16.20 13.29
N GLU A 141 0.67 15.47 12.96
CA GLU A 141 -0.38 15.11 13.91
C GLU A 141 0.20 14.34 15.10
N ALA A 142 1.03 13.31 14.85
CA ALA A 142 1.67 12.55 15.92
C ALA A 142 2.63 13.39 16.79
N ARG A 143 3.30 14.38 16.20
CA ARG A 143 4.12 15.34 16.96
C ARG A 143 3.24 16.27 17.80
N ASP A 144 2.15 16.75 17.23
CA ASP A 144 1.24 17.71 17.87
C ASP A 144 0.27 17.01 18.84
N VAL A 145 0.18 15.67 18.83
CA VAL A 145 -0.49 14.86 19.87
C VAL A 145 0.13 15.10 21.26
N ASN A 146 1.40 15.52 21.33
CA ASN A 146 1.99 16.03 22.57
C ASN A 146 1.26 17.26 23.14
N ASN A 147 0.51 18.01 22.31
CA ASN A 147 -0.29 19.17 22.69
C ASN A 147 -1.80 18.87 22.82
N SER A 148 -2.27 17.68 22.42
CA SER A 148 -3.70 17.39 22.29
C SER A 148 -4.23 16.38 23.30
N GLY A 149 -3.67 16.29 24.51
CA GLY A 149 -4.29 15.59 25.65
C GLY A 149 -4.64 14.09 25.46
N VAL A 150 -4.27 13.47 24.34
CA VAL A 150 -4.51 12.06 24.05
C VAL A 150 -3.49 11.25 24.86
N SER A 151 -3.92 10.86 26.06
CA SER A 151 -3.33 9.87 26.94
C SER A 151 -1.80 9.89 27.02
N LYS A 152 -1.27 10.82 27.82
CA LYS A 152 -0.02 10.60 28.56
C LYS A 152 -0.21 9.39 29.47
N ASN A 153 -0.15 8.19 28.92
CA ASN A 153 -0.08 6.97 29.70
C ASN A 153 1.38 6.63 29.98
N PHE A 154 1.61 5.78 30.98
CA PHE A 154 2.96 5.38 31.37
C PHE A 154 3.76 4.70 30.25
N LEU A 155 3.09 4.17 29.21
CA LEU A 155 3.75 3.61 28.03
C LEU A 155 4.39 4.71 27.16
N TRP A 156 3.68 5.83 26.94
CA TRP A 156 4.22 6.98 26.22
C TRP A 156 5.41 7.60 26.97
N GLU A 157 5.25 7.79 28.29
CA GLU A 157 6.30 8.35 29.14
C GLU A 157 7.56 7.48 29.13
N ALA A 158 7.44 6.16 29.24
CA ALA A 158 8.56 5.21 29.18
C ALA A 158 9.38 5.31 27.88
N VAL A 159 8.76 5.70 26.75
CA VAL A 159 9.43 5.78 25.44
C VAL A 159 10.08 7.14 25.19
N THR A 160 9.62 8.21 25.87
CA THR A 160 10.12 9.57 25.67
C THR A 160 11.00 10.11 26.80
N ILE A 161 11.20 9.37 27.90
CA ILE A 161 11.95 9.82 29.10
C ILE A 161 13.42 10.22 28.81
N HIS A 162 14.01 9.77 27.70
CA HIS A 162 15.41 10.05 27.35
C HIS A 162 15.60 10.79 26.01
N GLY A 163 14.53 11.38 25.47
CA GLY A 163 14.54 12.12 24.20
C GLY A 163 14.65 13.64 24.38
#